data_AF-W6JK10-F1
#
_entry.id   AF-W6JK10-F1
#
_cell.length_a   1.000
_cell.length_b   1.000
_cell.length_c   1.000
_cell.angle_alpha   90.00
_cell.angle_beta   90.00
_cell.angle_gamma   90.00
#
_symmetry.space_group_name_H-M   'P 1'
#
loop_
_entity.id
_entity.type
_entity.pdbx_description
1 polymer ?
#
loop_
_entity_poly.entity_id
_entity_poly.type
_entity_poly.pdbx_seq_one_letter_code
_entity_poly.pdbx_strand_id
1 'polypeptide(L)'
;RYMMADWAFGIQDENMQAMVNEARAKGAQVVVVLSHNGMDVDLKMASRVTGIDAIMGGHTHDGMPVATLASNKSGKTIVTNAGSNGKFLGLLDFEVKEKRVIDFRYKLLPVFSNMLPADKEMDASITKVRAPYESKLNEKLGISEGLLYRR
;
A
#
# COMPACT_ATOMS: atom_id res chain seq x y z
N ARG A 1 -16.00 -14.94 19.74
CA ARG A 1 -16.96 -14.71 18.62
C ARG A 1 -18.15 -13.93 19.17
N TYR A 2 -18.13 -12.59 19.18
CA TYR A 2 -19.26 -11.80 19.73
C TYR A 2 -19.75 -10.67 18.79
N MET A 3 -19.09 -10.41 17.65
CA MET A 3 -19.58 -9.40 16.67
C MET A 3 -19.37 -9.78 15.20
N MET A 4 -18.77 -10.95 14.92
CA MET A 4 -18.38 -11.37 13.55
C MET A 4 -18.45 -12.89 13.41
N ALA A 5 -19.52 -13.50 13.94
CA ALA A 5 -19.65 -14.96 13.95
C ALA A 5 -19.65 -15.56 12.52
N ASP A 6 -20.14 -14.80 11.54
CA ASP A 6 -20.34 -15.26 10.17
C ASP A 6 -19.34 -14.66 9.16
N TRP A 7 -18.32 -13.94 9.63
CA TRP A 7 -17.36 -13.28 8.75
C TRP A 7 -16.13 -14.16 8.54
N ALA A 8 -15.71 -14.30 7.28
CA ALA A 8 -14.49 -15.01 6.90
C ALA A 8 -13.57 -14.07 6.12
N PHE A 9 -12.29 -14.04 6.52
CA PHE A 9 -11.24 -13.20 5.93
C PHE A 9 -10.08 -14.02 5.35
N GLY A 10 -10.32 -15.32 5.08
CA GLY A 10 -9.33 -16.15 4.42
C GLY A 10 -8.98 -15.60 3.04
N ILE A 11 -7.78 -15.94 2.54
CA ILE A 11 -7.36 -15.58 1.19
C ILE A 11 -8.27 -16.27 0.17
N GLN A 12 -8.89 -15.49 -0.72
CA GLN A 12 -9.86 -15.98 -1.71
C GLN A 12 -9.35 -15.74 -3.14
N ASP A 13 -8.33 -16.51 -3.55
CA ASP A 13 -7.72 -16.39 -4.89
C ASP A 13 -8.75 -16.56 -6.02
N GLU A 14 -9.71 -17.47 -5.85
CA GLU A 14 -10.78 -17.73 -6.83
C GLU A 14 -11.73 -16.53 -6.97
N ASN A 15 -12.16 -15.95 -5.85
CA ASN A 15 -12.99 -14.76 -5.85
C ASN A 15 -12.23 -13.56 -6.43
N MET A 16 -10.94 -13.41 -6.09
CA MET A 16 -10.09 -12.37 -6.69
C MET A 16 -9.99 -12.54 -8.21
N GLN A 17 -9.81 -13.76 -8.72
CA GLN A 17 -9.81 -14.02 -10.15
C GLN A 17 -11.15 -13.64 -10.81
N ALA A 18 -12.28 -13.92 -10.16
CA ALA A 18 -13.60 -13.51 -10.64
C ALA A 18 -13.72 -11.98 -10.72
N MET A 19 -13.26 -11.25 -9.70
CA MET A 19 -13.27 -9.78 -9.67
C MET A 19 -12.37 -9.16 -10.75
N VAL A 20 -11.17 -9.72 -10.96
CA VAL A 20 -10.27 -9.27 -12.03
C VAL A 20 -10.92 -9.49 -13.39
N ASN A 21 -11.52 -10.65 -13.63
CA ASN A 21 -12.23 -10.95 -14.88
C ASN A 21 -13.41 -10.00 -15.10
N GLU A 22 -14.18 -9.72 -14.06
CA GLU A 22 -15.31 -8.79 -14.12
C GLU A 22 -14.85 -7.37 -14.47
N ALA A 23 -13.81 -6.86 -13.81
CA ALA A 23 -13.25 -5.54 -14.10
C ALA A 23 -12.78 -5.43 -15.56
N ARG A 24 -12.09 -6.46 -16.07
CA ARG A 24 -11.66 -6.53 -17.47
C ARG A 24 -12.84 -6.59 -18.44
N ALA A 25 -13.85 -7.41 -18.15
CA ALA A 25 -15.06 -7.51 -18.96
C ALA A 25 -15.83 -6.18 -19.03
N LYS A 26 -15.78 -5.38 -17.96
CA LYS A 26 -16.30 -4.01 -17.91
C LYS A 26 -15.44 -2.96 -18.63
N GLY A 27 -14.33 -3.38 -19.23
CA GLY A 27 -13.47 -2.54 -20.08
C GLY A 27 -12.23 -1.97 -19.40
N ALA A 28 -11.86 -2.44 -18.19
CA ALA A 28 -10.65 -1.97 -17.51
C ALA A 28 -9.39 -2.32 -18.33
N GLN A 29 -8.64 -1.27 -18.71
CA GLN A 29 -7.35 -1.40 -19.42
C GLN A 29 -6.18 -1.64 -18.46
N VAL A 30 -6.33 -1.20 -17.21
CA VAL A 30 -5.39 -1.48 -16.11
C VAL A 30 -6.18 -1.97 -14.90
N VAL A 31 -5.70 -3.01 -14.24
CA VAL A 31 -6.27 -3.56 -13.00
C VAL A 31 -5.19 -3.54 -11.93
N VAL A 32 -5.41 -2.71 -10.91
CA VAL A 32 -4.54 -2.58 -9.74
C VAL A 32 -5.29 -3.11 -8.52
N VAL A 33 -4.66 -4.02 -7.78
CA VAL A 33 -5.17 -4.51 -6.49
C VAL A 33 -4.57 -3.68 -5.37
N LEU A 34 -5.41 -3.03 -4.58
CA LEU A 34 -5.03 -2.44 -3.31
C LEU A 34 -5.15 -3.52 -2.23
N SER A 35 -4.02 -3.97 -1.69
CA SER A 35 -3.95 -5.13 -0.80
C SER A 35 -3.51 -4.76 0.61
N HIS A 36 -3.97 -5.56 1.57
CA HIS A 36 -3.46 -5.58 2.94
C HIS A 36 -3.16 -7.02 3.39
N ASN A 37 -2.85 -7.93 2.46
CA ASN A 37 -2.53 -9.32 2.77
C ASN A 37 -1.10 -9.51 3.30
N GLY A 38 -0.21 -8.57 3.00
CA GLY A 38 1.23 -8.69 3.27
C GLY A 38 2.01 -9.16 2.06
N MET A 39 3.29 -8.77 2.00
CA MET A 39 4.12 -8.88 0.81
C MET A 39 4.20 -10.30 0.25
N ASP A 40 4.52 -11.29 1.09
CA ASP A 40 4.67 -12.69 0.64
C ASP A 40 3.35 -13.29 0.13
N VAL A 41 2.23 -12.89 0.75
CA VAL A 41 0.90 -13.34 0.34
C VAL A 41 0.50 -12.68 -0.98
N ASP A 42 0.82 -11.41 -1.18
CA ASP A 42 0.59 -10.69 -2.43
C ASP A 42 1.44 -11.24 -3.58
N LEU A 43 2.72 -11.55 -3.34
CA LEU A 43 3.56 -12.25 -4.30
C LEU A 43 2.97 -13.61 -4.66
N LYS A 44 2.43 -14.34 -3.68
CA LYS A 44 1.81 -15.64 -3.93
C LYS A 44 0.51 -15.50 -4.75
N MET A 45 -0.34 -14.55 -4.40
CA MET A 45 -1.56 -14.23 -5.13
C MET A 45 -1.24 -13.81 -6.58
N ALA A 46 -0.25 -12.94 -6.79
CA ALA A 46 0.20 -12.52 -8.11
C ALA A 46 0.68 -13.69 -8.98
N SER A 47 1.27 -14.73 -8.39
CA SER A 47 1.68 -15.94 -9.11
C SER A 47 0.49 -16.82 -9.56
N ARG A 48 -0.69 -16.64 -8.95
CA ARG A 48 -1.88 -17.49 -9.16
C ARG A 48 -2.97 -16.78 -9.95
N VAL A 49 -3.28 -15.53 -9.60
CA VAL A 49 -4.33 -14.73 -10.22
C VAL A 49 -3.79 -14.02 -11.45
N THR A 50 -4.47 -14.21 -12.56
CA THR A 50 -4.11 -13.65 -13.87
C THR A 50 -4.87 -12.36 -14.16
N GLY A 51 -4.26 -11.47 -14.95
CA GLY A 51 -4.87 -10.22 -15.39
C GLY A 51 -4.72 -9.02 -14.46
N ILE A 52 -4.01 -9.16 -13.34
CA ILE A 52 -3.60 -8.05 -12.45
C ILE A 52 -2.33 -7.42 -13.01
N ASP A 53 -2.33 -6.11 -13.24
CA ASP A 53 -1.13 -5.40 -13.69
C ASP A 53 -0.22 -5.02 -12.51
N ALA A 54 -0.82 -4.57 -11.40
CA ALA A 54 -0.08 -4.28 -10.18
C ALA A 54 -0.83 -4.60 -8.89
N ILE A 55 -0.08 -4.87 -7.83
CA ILE A 55 -0.53 -4.94 -6.45
C ILE A 55 0.21 -3.87 -5.65
N MET A 56 -0.56 -2.96 -5.06
CA MET A 56 -0.10 -1.96 -4.11
C MET A 56 -0.46 -2.48 -2.72
N GLY A 57 0.50 -3.12 -2.04
CA GLY A 57 0.26 -3.85 -0.80
C GLY A 57 0.52 -3.03 0.47
N GLY A 58 0.38 -3.72 1.60
CA GLY A 58 0.53 -3.16 2.95
C GLY A 58 0.82 -4.25 3.98
N HIS A 59 0.34 -4.05 5.21
CA HIS A 59 0.42 -4.97 6.37
C HIS A 59 1.83 -5.22 6.94
N THR A 60 2.76 -5.62 6.07
CA THR A 60 4.12 -6.06 6.39
C THR A 60 5.12 -4.91 6.59
N HIS A 61 4.71 -3.68 6.25
CA HIS A 61 5.49 -2.45 6.42
C HIS A 61 6.82 -2.42 5.63
N ASP A 62 6.96 -3.23 4.57
CA ASP A 62 8.14 -3.22 3.71
C ASP A 62 8.25 -1.93 2.92
N GLY A 63 9.37 -1.21 3.06
CA GLY A 63 9.73 -0.11 2.18
C GLY A 63 10.54 -0.64 1.01
N MET A 64 9.91 -0.78 -0.16
CA MET A 64 10.54 -1.37 -1.34
C MET A 64 11.09 -0.31 -2.30
N PRO A 65 12.41 -0.12 -2.45
CA PRO A 65 12.96 0.86 -3.38
C PRO A 65 12.69 0.50 -4.85
N VAL A 66 12.49 -0.78 -5.13
CA VAL A 66 12.20 -1.35 -6.46
C VAL A 66 11.04 -2.32 -6.30
N ALA A 67 10.07 -2.24 -7.21
CA ALA A 67 8.95 -3.18 -7.23
C ALA A 67 9.39 -4.58 -7.70
N THR A 68 8.76 -5.62 -7.16
CA THR A 68 9.01 -7.01 -7.57
C THR A 68 8.08 -7.39 -8.72
N LEU A 69 8.61 -8.07 -9.74
CA LEU A 69 7.79 -8.63 -10.81
C LEU A 69 7.49 -10.11 -10.52
N ALA A 70 6.24 -10.41 -10.20
CA ALA A 70 5.77 -11.78 -10.01
C ALA A 70 5.25 -12.34 -11.34
N SER A 71 5.82 -13.45 -11.81
CA SER A 71 5.39 -14.11 -13.04
C SER A 71 4.23 -15.08 -12.77
N ASN A 72 3.28 -15.15 -13.70
CA ASN A 72 2.19 -16.13 -13.73
C ASN A 72 1.93 -16.59 -15.18
N LYS A 73 0.92 -17.46 -15.38
CA LYS A 73 0.58 -18.02 -16.70
C LYS A 73 0.16 -17.00 -17.76
N SER A 74 -0.19 -15.76 -17.37
CA SER A 74 -0.66 -14.69 -18.27
C SER A 74 0.33 -13.54 -18.46
N GLY A 75 1.47 -13.56 -17.77
CA GLY A 75 2.44 -12.48 -17.82
C GLY A 75 3.06 -12.18 -16.46
N LYS A 76 3.29 -10.90 -16.19
CA LYS A 76 3.91 -10.41 -14.94
C LYS A 76 2.99 -9.41 -14.26
N THR A 77 2.99 -9.45 -12.94
CA THR A 77 2.31 -8.48 -12.07
C THR A 77 3.36 -7.72 -11.26
N ILE A 78 3.25 -6.41 -11.20
CA ILE A 78 4.12 -5.53 -10.40
C ILE A 78 3.64 -5.56 -8.95
N VAL A 79 4.49 -5.88 -7.99
CA VAL A 79 4.12 -5.96 -6.58
C VAL A 79 5.03 -5.05 -5.76
N THR A 80 4.42 -4.16 -4.96
CA THR A 80 5.19 -3.20 -4.15
C THR A 80 4.47 -2.79 -2.87
N ASN A 81 5.25 -2.41 -1.87
CA ASN A 81 4.81 -1.78 -0.62
C ASN A 81 5.55 -0.44 -0.40
N ALA A 82 4.90 0.50 0.28
CA ALA A 82 5.43 1.85 0.52
C ALA A 82 5.90 2.08 1.98
N GLY A 83 6.30 1.02 2.68
CA GLY A 83 6.72 1.11 4.08
C GLY A 83 5.55 1.37 5.04
N SER A 84 5.81 2.18 6.06
CA SER A 84 4.85 2.53 7.11
C SER A 84 5.05 3.95 7.62
N ASN A 85 4.12 4.42 8.45
CA ASN A 85 4.19 5.69 9.16
C ASN A 85 4.35 6.93 8.27
N GLY A 86 3.92 6.84 7.00
CA GLY A 86 4.08 7.92 6.02
C GLY A 86 5.54 8.21 5.65
N LYS A 87 6.49 7.31 5.94
CA LYS A 87 7.92 7.51 5.65
C LYS A 87 8.22 7.59 4.16
N PHE A 88 7.39 6.95 3.33
CA PHE A 88 7.53 6.95 1.89
C PHE A 88 6.18 7.11 1.18
N LEU A 89 6.24 7.65 -0.04
CA LEU A 89 5.16 7.66 -1.01
C LEU A 89 5.56 6.78 -2.21
N GLY A 90 4.80 5.71 -2.47
CA GLY A 90 4.99 4.88 -3.66
C GLY A 90 4.32 5.53 -4.88
N LEU A 91 5.11 5.81 -5.92
CA LEU A 91 4.63 6.32 -7.21
C LEU A 91 4.84 5.25 -8.27
N LEU A 92 3.75 4.85 -8.93
CA LEU A 92 3.75 3.88 -10.02
C LEU A 92 3.08 4.51 -11.25
N ASP A 93 3.90 4.86 -12.23
CA ASP A 93 3.46 5.40 -13.51
C ASP A 93 3.32 4.26 -14.52
N PHE A 94 2.20 4.20 -15.24
CA PHE A 94 1.98 3.23 -16.32
C PHE A 94 2.02 3.90 -17.69
N GLU A 95 2.66 3.26 -18.66
CA GLU A 95 2.45 3.55 -20.08
C GLU A 95 1.44 2.55 -20.65
N VAL A 96 0.29 3.06 -21.12
CA VAL A 96 -0.80 2.24 -21.67
C VAL A 96 -0.96 2.52 -23.16
N LYS A 97 -0.81 1.48 -23.98
CA LYS A 97 -1.08 1.52 -25.43
C LYS A 97 -1.90 0.32 -25.85
N GLU A 98 -2.78 0.51 -26.81
CA GLU A 98 -3.64 -0.56 -27.36
C GLU A 98 -4.35 -1.37 -26.25
N LYS A 99 -4.86 -0.67 -25.23
CA LYS A 99 -5.56 -1.24 -24.06
C LYS A 99 -4.71 -2.18 -23.19
N ARG A 100 -3.38 -2.07 -23.23
CA ARG A 100 -2.45 -2.86 -22.42
C ARG A 100 -1.37 -1.97 -21.79
N VAL A 101 -0.91 -2.34 -20.60
CA VAL A 101 0.30 -1.77 -20.00
C VAL A 101 1.50 -2.29 -20.79
N ILE A 102 2.28 -1.39 -21.37
CA ILE A 102 3.47 -1.75 -22.17
C ILE A 102 4.78 -1.42 -21.46
N ASP A 103 4.76 -0.46 -20.52
CA ASP A 103 5.89 -0.09 -19.69
C ASP A 103 5.39 0.50 -18.36
N PHE A 104 6.28 0.58 -17.37
CA PHE A 104 5.99 1.24 -16.09
C PHE A 104 7.25 1.87 -15.50
N ARG A 105 7.04 2.87 -14.63
CA ARG A 105 8.10 3.46 -13.82
C ARG A 105 7.66 3.48 -12.38
N TYR A 106 8.49 2.92 -11.51
CA TYR A 106 8.25 2.92 -10.08
C TYR A 106 9.29 3.76 -9.34
N LYS A 107 8.82 4.55 -8.37
CA LYS A 107 9.66 5.30 -7.43
C LYS A 107 9.10 5.19 -6.03
N LEU A 108 9.97 4.94 -5.06
CA LEU A 108 9.67 5.11 -3.65
C LEU A 108 10.24 6.44 -3.17
N LEU A 109 9.38 7.42 -2.96
CA LEU A 109 9.77 8.78 -2.60
C LEU A 109 9.82 8.93 -1.08
N PRO A 110 10.97 9.23 -0.46
CA PRO A 110 11.03 9.46 0.98
C PRO A 110 10.37 10.78 1.36
N VAL A 111 9.58 10.76 2.43
CA VAL A 111 8.92 11.95 2.99
C VAL A 111 9.77 12.49 4.13
N PHE A 112 10.57 13.50 3.85
CA PHE A 112 11.42 14.17 4.83
C PHE A 112 10.77 15.50 5.24
N SER A 113 10.17 15.55 6.43
CA SER A 113 9.45 16.72 6.94
C SER A 113 10.30 17.98 7.11
N ASN A 114 11.62 17.83 7.25
CA ASN A 114 12.56 18.94 7.31
C ASN A 114 12.97 19.50 5.93
N MET A 115 12.58 18.83 4.84
CA MET A 115 12.90 19.23 3.46
C MET A 115 11.67 19.57 2.63
N LEU A 116 10.46 19.37 3.17
CA LEU A 116 9.19 19.64 2.51
C LEU A 116 8.37 20.60 3.37
N PRO A 117 7.77 21.66 2.80
CA PRO A 117 6.84 22.49 3.54
C PRO A 117 5.61 21.67 3.95
N ALA A 118 5.14 21.86 5.19
CA ALA A 118 3.88 21.29 5.61
C ALA A 118 2.72 21.92 4.81
N ASP A 119 1.73 21.10 4.46
CA ASP A 119 0.50 21.60 3.88
C ASP A 119 -0.28 22.41 4.94
N LYS A 120 -0.70 23.63 4.57
CA LYS A 120 -1.30 24.58 5.53
C LYS A 120 -2.64 24.11 6.07
N GLU A 121 -3.45 23.47 5.24
CA GLU A 121 -4.79 23.01 5.64
C GLU A 121 -4.69 21.78 6.54
N MET A 122 -3.77 20.87 6.22
CA MET A 122 -3.48 19.70 7.05
C MET A 122 -2.88 20.09 8.40
N ASP A 123 -1.93 21.02 8.43
CA ASP A 123 -1.32 21.50 9.67
C ASP A 123 -2.35 22.16 10.60
N ALA A 124 -3.22 23.01 10.05
CA ALA A 124 -4.33 23.59 10.79
C ALA A 124 -5.30 22.52 11.32
N SER A 125 -5.58 21.48 10.52
CA SER A 125 -6.45 20.37 10.93
C SER A 125 -5.85 19.54 12.06
N ILE A 126 -4.57 19.22 11.98
CA ILE A 126 -3.84 18.49 13.03
C ILE A 126 -3.81 19.32 14.31
N THR A 127 -3.50 20.61 14.22
CA THR A 127 -3.48 21.54 15.36
C THR A 127 -4.84 21.57 16.04
N LYS A 128 -5.92 21.74 15.26
CA LYS A 128 -7.29 21.76 15.79
C LYS A 128 -7.66 20.46 16.52
N VAL A 129 -7.35 19.29 15.94
CA VAL A 129 -7.67 17.99 16.55
C VAL A 129 -6.85 17.75 17.82
N ARG A 130 -5.60 18.20 17.86
CA ARG A 130 -4.71 18.02 19.01
C ARG A 130 -4.94 19.02 20.15
N ALA A 131 -5.47 20.21 19.87
CA ALA A 131 -5.62 21.29 20.84
C ALA A 131 -6.26 20.86 22.19
N PRO A 132 -7.34 20.06 22.23
CA PRO A 132 -7.94 19.64 23.51
C PRO A 132 -7.04 18.71 24.35
N TYR A 133 -6.03 18.09 23.73
CA TYR A 133 -5.17 17.07 24.32
C TYR A 133 -3.70 17.50 24.43
N GLU A 134 -3.37 18.73 24.04
CA GLU A 134 -2.00 19.19 23.85
C GLU A 134 -1.14 19.05 25.11
N SER A 135 -1.70 19.41 26.27
CA SER A 135 -1.02 19.24 27.57
C SER A 135 -0.67 17.77 27.84
N LYS A 136 -1.63 16.86 27.60
CA LYS A 136 -1.44 15.42 27.84
C LYS A 136 -0.48 14.78 26.83
N LEU A 137 -0.57 15.17 25.55
CA LEU A 137 0.31 14.64 24.50
C LEU A 137 1.77 15.10 24.67
N ASN A 138 2.00 16.25 25.30
CA ASN A 138 3.33 16.81 25.57
C ASN A 138 3.82 16.55 27.00
N GLU A 139 3.07 15.81 27.83
CA GLU A 139 3.48 15.48 29.19
C GLU A 139 4.77 14.65 29.17
N LYS A 140 5.82 15.16 29.84
CA LYS A 140 7.10 14.47 29.92
C LYS A 140 7.03 13.35 30.95
N LEU A 141 6.87 12.11 30.49
CA LEU A 141 6.81 10.92 31.35
C LEU A 141 8.18 10.35 31.73
N GLY A 142 9.23 10.65 30.96
CA GLY A 142 10.57 10.12 31.19
C GLY A 142 11.60 10.66 30.21
N ILE A 143 12.87 10.30 30.42
CA ILE A 143 14.00 10.60 29.52
C ILE A 143 14.70 9.28 29.22
N SER A 144 14.98 9.02 27.95
CA SER A 144 15.82 7.88 27.57
C SER A 144 17.26 8.34 27.36
N GLU A 145 18.22 7.61 27.91
CA GLU A 145 19.67 7.84 27.71
C GLU A 145 20.21 7.17 26.43
N GLY A 146 19.35 6.49 25.66
CA GLY A 146 19.72 5.77 24.44
C GLY A 146 18.62 5.71 23.39
N LEU A 147 18.89 5.03 22.27
CA LEU A 147 17.94 4.86 21.19
C LEU A 147 16.89 3.80 21.53
N LEU A 148 15.62 4.19 21.55
CA LEU A 148 14.47 3.27 21.60
C LEU A 148 13.93 3.08 20.18
N TYR A 149 13.94 1.84 19.68
CA TYR A 149 13.43 1.55 18.34
C TYR A 149 12.35 0.47 18.38
N ARG A 150 11.32 0.69 17.57
CA ARG A 150 10.38 -0.33 17.11
C ARG A 150 10.37 -0.25 15.59
N ARG A 151 10.54 -1.41 14.94
CA ARG A 151 10.45 -1.55 13.50
C ARG A 151 9.00 -1.43 13.04
#